data_AF-O59380-F1
#
_entry.id   AF-O59380-F1
#
_cell.length_a   1.000
_cell.length_b   1.000
_cell.length_c   1.000
_cell.angle_alpha   90.00
_cell.angle_beta   90.00
_cell.angle_gamma   90.00
#
_symmetry.space_group_name_H-M   'P 1'
#
loop_
_entity.id
_entity.type
_entity.pdbx_description
1 polymer ?
#
loop_
_entity_poly.entity_id
_entity_poly.type
_entity_poly.pdbx_seq_one_letter_code
_entity_poly.pdbx_strand_id
1 'polypeptide(L)'
;MYLLTFILIRINKYSDKAKKSAILVLLFLSLGAILKILEIADPSVKMDYIIQLVYSLTVFGAFVALSFYIKFLETPPSLTVHHSTKLPKNGGSEPKLVGAYLVSGSRSRIVDLINMIRELNAPILVFTRYPTFYQDLGENIKVIWITQASEDGIPPTKLHVIQDYAIKFAKENKYAVVIIDCVEYLLLYNEFASVFKFLASLKDYLIMMNSALVLAVDEKALDEKYYTLLLNEFEPL
;
A
#
# COMPACT_ATOMS: atom_id res chain seq x y z
N MET A 1 -8.04 -14.06 -30.28
CA MET A 1 -7.64 -12.82 -30.98
C MET A 1 -7.89 -11.56 -30.15
N TYR A 2 -9.11 -11.31 -29.66
CA TYR A 2 -9.43 -10.10 -28.87
C TYR A 2 -8.56 -9.88 -27.61
N LEU A 3 -8.28 -10.94 -26.84
CA LEU A 3 -7.44 -10.84 -25.63
C LEU A 3 -5.99 -10.43 -25.97
N LEU A 4 -5.45 -10.92 -27.08
CA LEU A 4 -4.09 -10.62 -27.55
C LEU A 4 -3.95 -9.14 -27.91
N THR A 5 -4.90 -8.62 -28.70
CA THR A 5 -4.90 -7.20 -29.12
C THR A 5 -5.11 -6.27 -27.92
N PHE A 6 -5.96 -6.65 -26.97
CA PHE A 6 -6.19 -5.90 -25.75
C PHE A 6 -4.92 -5.76 -24.89
N ILE A 7 -4.19 -6.86 -24.66
CA ILE A 7 -2.96 -6.84 -23.85
C ILE A 7 -1.85 -6.05 -24.58
N LEU A 8 -1.69 -6.22 -25.89
CA LEU A 8 -0.71 -5.50 -26.71
C LEU A 8 -0.85 -3.97 -26.60
N ILE A 9 -2.08 -3.46 -26.67
CA ILE A 9 -2.37 -2.02 -26.61
C ILE A 9 -2.09 -1.46 -25.20
N ARG A 10 -2.30 -2.26 -24.15
CA ARG A 10 -2.17 -1.81 -22.74
C ARG A 10 -0.83 -2.15 -22.09
N ILE A 11 0.08 -2.84 -22.77
CA ILE A 11 1.30 -3.37 -22.14
C ILE A 11 2.21 -2.30 -21.53
N ASN A 12 2.22 -1.09 -22.10
CA ASN A 12 3.00 0.04 -21.60
C ASN A 12 2.31 0.82 -20.47
N LYS A 13 1.06 0.48 -20.12
CA LYS A 13 0.34 1.05 -18.97
C LYS A 13 0.50 0.20 -17.71
N TYR A 14 1.12 -0.98 -17.81
CA TYR A 14 1.36 -1.84 -16.66
C TYR A 14 2.65 -1.46 -15.94
N SER A 15 2.64 -1.57 -14.61
CA SER A 15 3.85 -1.44 -13.79
C SER A 15 4.91 -2.49 -14.16
N ASP A 16 6.19 -2.24 -13.88
CA ASP A 16 7.30 -3.09 -14.37
C ASP A 16 7.17 -4.58 -14.05
N LYS A 17 6.60 -4.94 -12.89
CA LYS A 17 6.34 -6.34 -12.53
C LYS A 17 5.14 -6.94 -13.28
N ALA A 18 4.05 -6.18 -13.43
CA ALA A 18 2.88 -6.57 -14.23
C ALA A 18 3.20 -6.69 -15.72
N LYS A 19 4.12 -5.85 -16.21
CA LYS A 19 4.59 -5.89 -17.60
C LYS A 19 5.29 -7.22 -17.89
N LYS A 20 6.13 -7.72 -16.98
CA LYS A 20 6.80 -9.02 -17.13
C LYS A 20 5.81 -10.19 -17.21
N SER A 21 4.78 -10.22 -16.36
CA SER A 21 3.76 -11.27 -16.41
C SER A 21 2.87 -11.15 -17.65
N ALA A 22 2.48 -9.93 -18.05
CA ALA A 22 1.73 -9.68 -19.27
C ALA A 22 2.49 -10.11 -20.55
N ILE A 23 3.81 -9.88 -20.60
CA ILE A 23 4.67 -10.35 -21.70
C ILE A 23 4.67 -11.88 -21.78
N LEU A 24 4.74 -12.57 -20.63
CA LEU A 24 4.74 -14.03 -20.58
C LEU A 24 3.43 -14.62 -21.11
N VAL A 25 2.28 -14.03 -20.70
CA VAL A 25 0.96 -14.38 -21.23
C VAL A 25 0.91 -14.17 -22.75
N LEU A 26 1.43 -13.04 -23.23
CA LEU A 26 1.44 -12.72 -24.65
C LEU A 26 2.26 -13.72 -25.47
N LEU A 27 3.39 -14.16 -24.94
CA LEU A 27 4.26 -15.16 -25.55
C LEU A 27 3.52 -16.49 -25.74
N PHE A 28 2.89 -17.02 -24.68
CA PHE A 28 2.15 -18.29 -24.78
C PHE A 28 0.94 -18.19 -25.72
N LEU A 29 0.19 -17.09 -25.70
CA LEU A 29 -0.94 -16.88 -26.62
C LEU A 29 -0.49 -16.76 -28.07
N SER A 30 0.63 -16.08 -28.33
CA SER A 30 1.18 -15.95 -29.68
C SER A 30 1.69 -17.29 -30.22
N LEU A 31 2.37 -18.08 -29.39
CA LEU A 31 2.85 -19.41 -29.75
C LEU A 31 1.69 -20.32 -30.14
N GLY A 32 0.64 -20.37 -29.31
CA GLY A 32 -0.56 -21.17 -29.58
C GLY A 32 -1.30 -20.75 -30.86
N ALA A 33 -1.31 -19.44 -31.17
CA ALA A 33 -1.90 -18.93 -32.41
C ALA A 33 -1.08 -19.35 -33.65
N ILE A 34 0.25 -19.27 -33.58
CA ILE A 34 1.16 -19.68 -34.66
C ILE A 34 0.99 -21.18 -34.97
N LEU A 35 0.96 -22.02 -33.93
CA LEU A 35 0.72 -23.46 -34.08
C LEU A 35 -0.60 -23.74 -34.80
N LYS A 36 -1.67 -23.00 -34.47
CA LYS A 36 -2.97 -23.21 -35.10
C LYS A 36 -2.99 -22.80 -36.57
N ILE A 37 -2.27 -21.73 -36.91
CA ILE A 37 -2.12 -21.30 -38.31
C ILE A 37 -1.34 -22.35 -39.11
N LEU A 38 -0.27 -22.91 -38.53
CA LEU A 38 0.54 -23.94 -39.18
C LEU A 38 -0.27 -25.22 -39.45
N GLU A 39 -1.08 -25.66 -38.48
CA GLU A 39 -1.98 -26.82 -38.61
C GLU A 39 -3.01 -26.62 -39.73
N ILE A 40 -3.57 -25.42 -39.87
CA ILE A 40 -4.53 -25.09 -40.92
C ILE A 40 -3.85 -25.02 -42.30
N ALA A 41 -2.60 -24.54 -42.35
CA ALA A 41 -1.86 -24.34 -43.60
C ALA A 41 -1.35 -25.65 -44.22
N ASP A 42 -0.97 -26.63 -43.41
CA ASP A 42 -0.51 -27.93 -43.88
C ASP A 42 -1.20 -29.10 -43.15
N PRO A 43 -2.36 -29.55 -43.67
CA PRO A 43 -3.10 -30.68 -43.10
C PRO A 43 -2.37 -32.04 -43.21
N SER A 44 -1.26 -32.10 -43.95
CA SER A 44 -0.49 -33.33 -44.20
C SER A 44 0.39 -33.73 -43.02
N VAL A 45 0.67 -32.80 -42.11
CA VAL A 45 1.56 -32.99 -40.95
C VAL A 45 0.83 -33.82 -39.88
N LYS A 46 0.85 -35.15 -40.03
CA LYS A 46 0.36 -36.13 -39.03
C LYS A 46 1.30 -36.28 -37.83
N MET A 47 1.74 -35.17 -37.23
CA MET A 47 2.52 -35.17 -35.99
C MET A 47 1.61 -34.95 -34.79
N ASP A 48 0.49 -35.67 -34.75
CA ASP A 48 -0.63 -35.45 -33.82
C ASP A 48 -0.17 -35.41 -32.36
N TYR A 49 0.73 -36.32 -31.96
CA TYR A 49 1.25 -36.37 -30.59
C TYR A 49 2.14 -35.16 -30.23
N ILE A 50 2.99 -34.70 -31.16
CA ILE A 50 3.88 -33.55 -30.92
C ILE A 50 3.04 -32.28 -30.83
N ILE A 51 2.10 -32.11 -31.76
CA ILE A 51 1.19 -30.96 -31.80
C ILE A 51 0.34 -30.93 -30.52
N GLN A 52 -0.24 -32.06 -30.11
CA GLN A 52 -1.02 -32.17 -28.89
C GLN A 52 -0.19 -31.85 -27.64
N LEU A 53 1.05 -32.34 -27.57
CA LEU A 53 1.97 -32.05 -26.46
C LEU A 53 2.30 -30.56 -26.36
N VAL A 54 2.58 -29.90 -27.50
CA VAL A 54 2.88 -28.47 -27.54
C VAL A 54 1.64 -27.63 -27.19
N TYR A 55 0.44 -28.06 -27.62
CA TYR A 55 -0.80 -27.42 -27.19
C TYR A 55 -1.03 -27.54 -25.68
N SER A 56 -0.82 -28.72 -25.11
CA SER A 56 -0.91 -28.93 -23.66
C SER A 56 0.07 -28.04 -22.89
N LEU A 57 1.31 -27.91 -23.37
CA LEU A 57 2.31 -27.01 -22.78
C LEU A 57 1.89 -25.54 -22.89
N THR A 58 1.29 -25.14 -24.00
CA THR A 58 0.83 -23.76 -24.22
C THR A 58 -0.33 -23.40 -23.29
N VAL A 59 -1.31 -24.29 -23.16
CA VAL A 59 -2.43 -24.11 -22.24
C VAL A 59 -1.93 -24.08 -20.79
N PHE A 60 -1.05 -25.00 -20.41
CA PHE A 60 -0.45 -25.04 -19.08
C PHE A 60 0.34 -23.76 -18.76
N GLY A 61 1.17 -23.30 -19.71
CA GLY A 61 1.91 -22.04 -19.58
C GLY A 61 1.00 -20.83 -19.43
N ALA A 62 -0.12 -20.78 -20.16
CA ALA A 62 -1.12 -19.72 -20.01
C ALA A 62 -1.79 -19.75 -18.63
N PHE A 63 -2.11 -20.94 -18.10
CA PHE A 63 -2.63 -21.08 -16.73
C PHE A 63 -1.63 -20.61 -15.68
N VAL A 64 -0.36 -21.03 -15.77
CA VAL A 64 0.71 -20.58 -14.85
C VAL A 64 0.88 -19.06 -14.93
N ALA A 65 0.90 -18.51 -16.13
CA ALA A 65 1.03 -17.07 -16.34
C ALA A 65 -0.16 -16.30 -15.74
N LEU A 66 -1.38 -16.82 -15.87
CA LEU A 66 -2.58 -16.26 -15.25
C LEU A 66 -2.51 -16.34 -13.72
N SER A 67 -2.08 -17.47 -13.15
CA SER A 67 -1.90 -17.59 -11.69
C SER A 67 -0.85 -16.62 -11.16
N PHE A 68 0.26 -16.41 -11.87
CA PHE A 68 1.26 -15.39 -11.53
C PHE A 68 0.71 -13.97 -11.64
N TYR A 69 -0.11 -13.70 -12.65
CA TYR A 69 -0.77 -12.40 -12.82
C TYR A 69 -1.78 -12.13 -11.69
N ILE A 70 -2.60 -13.12 -11.32
CA ILE A 70 -3.53 -13.03 -10.18
C ILE A 70 -2.76 -12.82 -8.88
N LYS A 71 -1.74 -13.64 -8.61
CA LYS A 71 -0.90 -13.47 -7.41
C LYS A 71 -0.25 -12.09 -7.36
N PHE A 72 0.13 -11.53 -8.50
CA PHE A 72 0.63 -10.16 -8.58
C PHE A 72 -0.43 -9.12 -8.21
N LEU A 73 -1.66 -9.26 -8.72
CA LEU A 73 -2.78 -8.38 -8.35
C LEU A 73 -3.15 -8.52 -6.86
N GLU A 74 -3.00 -9.72 -6.31
CA GLU A 74 -3.27 -10.04 -4.91
C GLU A 74 -2.15 -9.67 -3.95
N THR A 75 -0.92 -9.44 -4.42
CA THR A 75 0.18 -8.98 -3.57
C THR A 75 0.17 -7.46 -3.49
N PRO A 76 -0.42 -6.84 -2.43
CA PRO A 76 -0.19 -5.42 -2.18
C PRO A 76 1.32 -5.19 -2.02
N PRO A 77 1.83 -4.02 -2.45
CA PRO A 77 3.25 -3.68 -2.31
C PRO A 77 3.72 -4.01 -0.88
N SER A 78 4.90 -4.63 -0.77
CA SER A 78 5.55 -4.83 0.52
C SER A 78 5.72 -3.46 1.17
N LEU A 79 5.19 -3.31 2.38
CA LEU A 79 5.30 -2.07 3.14
C LEU A 79 6.54 -2.09 4.04
N THR A 80 7.37 -3.12 3.90
CA THR A 80 8.65 -3.27 4.58
C THR A 80 9.55 -2.11 4.21
N VAL A 81 9.96 -1.36 5.24
CA VAL A 81 10.89 -0.24 5.11
C VAL A 81 12.26 -0.71 5.54
N HIS A 82 13.29 -0.30 4.79
CA HIS A 82 14.67 -0.62 5.16
C HIS A 82 15.09 0.22 6.36
N HIS A 83 15.10 -0.40 7.53
CA HIS A 83 15.67 0.20 8.73
C HIS A 83 17.20 0.26 8.60
N SER A 84 17.80 1.44 8.84
CA SER A 84 19.25 1.55 9.00
C SER A 84 19.65 0.86 10.30
N THR A 85 20.26 -0.33 10.21
CA THR A 85 20.78 -1.11 11.34
C THR A 85 22.01 -0.47 12.01
N LYS A 86 22.09 0.85 12.08
CA LYS A 86 22.99 1.49 13.04
C LYS A 86 22.32 1.41 14.42
N LEU A 87 22.47 0.26 15.10
CA LEU A 87 22.24 0.19 16.53
C LEU A 87 23.04 1.32 17.20
N PRO A 88 22.44 2.14 18.06
CA PRO A 88 23.19 3.10 18.85
C PRO A 88 24.21 2.33 19.69
N LYS A 89 25.48 2.71 19.56
CA LYS A 89 26.63 2.05 20.20
C LYS A 89 26.72 2.33 21.71
N ASN A 90 25.63 2.77 22.35
CA ASN A 90 25.56 3.07 23.77
C ASN A 90 24.24 2.53 24.32
N GLY A 91 24.32 1.76 25.40
CA GLY A 91 23.19 1.05 26.05
C GLY A 91 22.17 1.95 26.74
N GLY A 92 21.72 3.02 26.10
CA GLY A 92 20.47 3.69 26.42
C GLY A 92 19.35 3.02 25.65
N SER A 93 18.29 2.61 26.34
CA SER A 93 17.06 2.13 25.71
C SER A 93 16.57 3.14 24.66
N GLU A 94 16.51 2.72 23.39
CA GLU A 94 15.92 3.52 22.31
C GLU A 94 14.54 4.04 22.74
N PRO A 95 14.18 5.31 22.45
CA PRO A 95 12.85 5.82 22.73
C PRO A 95 11.84 5.04 21.89
N LYS A 96 11.16 4.09 22.53
CA LYS A 96 10.09 3.29 21.93
C LYS A 96 8.79 4.03 22.15
N LEU A 97 8.29 4.66 21.10
CA LEU A 97 6.96 5.27 21.13
C LEU A 97 5.93 4.13 21.00
N VAL A 98 5.10 3.95 22.03
CA VAL A 98 3.98 3.00 22.04
C VAL A 98 2.80 3.71 22.68
N GLY A 99 1.68 3.77 21.98
CA GLY A 99 0.53 4.52 22.43
C GLY A 99 -0.23 5.17 21.28
N ALA A 100 -1.15 6.05 21.63
CA ALA A 100 -1.97 6.75 20.65
C ALA A 100 -2.01 8.22 21.02
N TYR A 101 -1.54 9.05 20.10
CA TYR A 101 -1.25 10.43 20.40
C TYR A 101 -1.91 11.39 19.42
N LEU A 102 -2.16 12.61 19.89
CA LEU A 102 -2.73 13.71 19.13
C LEU A 102 -1.74 14.88 19.09
N VAL A 103 -1.41 15.33 17.88
CA VAL A 103 -0.61 16.54 17.66
C VAL A 103 -1.53 17.62 17.07
N SER A 104 -1.68 18.71 17.82
CA SER A 104 -2.62 19.80 17.50
C SER A 104 -1.91 21.08 17.06
N GLY A 105 -2.52 21.80 16.11
CA GLY A 105 -2.13 23.16 15.69
C GLY A 105 -1.66 23.26 14.23
N SER A 106 -1.73 24.45 13.64
CA SER A 106 -1.44 24.61 12.19
C SER A 106 0.06 24.58 11.85
N ARG A 107 0.91 25.24 12.65
CA ARG A 107 2.36 25.35 12.40
C ARG A 107 3.22 24.55 13.38
N SER A 108 2.82 24.48 14.65
CA SER A 108 3.46 23.65 15.67
C SER A 108 3.45 22.19 15.27
N ARG A 109 2.28 21.68 14.85
CA ARG A 109 2.07 20.29 14.43
C ARG A 109 3.10 19.77 13.43
N ILE A 110 3.43 20.56 12.42
CA ILE A 110 4.42 20.15 11.41
C ILE A 110 5.81 20.06 12.05
N VAL A 111 6.18 21.03 12.89
CA VAL A 111 7.46 21.07 13.59
C VAL A 111 7.56 19.91 14.58
N ASP A 112 6.52 19.67 15.38
CA ASP A 112 6.46 18.60 16.37
C ASP A 112 6.53 17.22 15.70
N LEU A 113 5.83 17.06 14.57
CA LEU A 113 5.88 15.84 13.77
C LEU A 113 7.25 15.60 13.15
N ILE A 114 7.91 16.65 12.63
CA ILE A 114 9.27 16.54 12.09
C ILE A 114 10.27 16.21 13.21
N ASN A 115 10.16 16.86 14.37
CA ASN A 115 11.04 16.60 15.51
C ASN A 115 10.86 15.16 15.99
N MET A 116 9.62 14.71 16.14
CA MET A 116 9.30 13.31 16.46
C MET A 116 9.90 12.34 15.43
N ILE A 117 9.70 12.59 14.13
CA ILE A 117 10.23 11.74 13.05
C ILE A 117 11.76 11.68 13.10
N ARG A 118 12.43 12.78 13.44
CA ARG A 118 13.90 12.86 13.51
C ARG A 118 14.47 12.22 14.79
N GLU A 119 13.75 12.32 15.89
CA GLU A 119 14.15 11.74 17.18
C GLU A 119 13.91 10.22 17.23
N LEU A 120 12.91 9.73 16.48
CA LEU A 120 12.58 8.31 16.40
C LEU A 120 13.32 7.64 15.24
N ASN A 121 14.26 6.77 15.57
CA ASN A 121 14.81 5.80 14.61
C ASN A 121 13.85 4.60 14.44
N ALA A 122 12.59 4.88 14.11
CA ALA A 122 11.53 3.89 13.99
C ALA A 122 11.01 3.80 12.54
N PRO A 123 10.44 2.68 12.10
CA PRO A 123 9.76 2.59 10.82
C PRO A 123 8.45 3.38 10.86
N ILE A 124 8.29 4.36 9.96
CA ILE A 124 7.17 5.30 9.97
C ILE A 124 6.31 5.10 8.73
N LEU A 125 4.99 5.03 8.91
CA LEU A 125 4.00 5.06 7.83
C LEU A 125 3.14 6.30 7.96
N VAL A 126 3.11 7.14 6.93
CA VAL A 126 2.34 8.39 6.92
C VAL A 126 1.22 8.31 5.89
N PHE A 127 -0.01 8.51 6.34
CA PHE A 127 -1.17 8.78 5.49
C PHE A 127 -1.38 10.29 5.42
N THR A 128 -1.22 10.88 4.24
CA THR A 128 -1.33 12.33 4.06
C THR A 128 -1.95 12.70 2.72
N ARG A 129 -2.48 13.93 2.65
CA ARG A 129 -2.90 14.57 1.40
C ARG A 129 -1.71 15.16 0.62
N TYR A 130 -0.58 15.42 1.29
CA TYR A 130 0.59 16.10 0.73
C TYR A 130 1.83 15.20 0.76
N PRO A 131 1.89 14.16 -0.10
CA PRO A 131 2.92 13.12 0.01
C PRO A 131 4.34 13.64 -0.20
N THR A 132 4.52 14.65 -1.05
CA THR A 132 5.82 15.29 -1.33
C THR A 132 6.47 15.89 -0.08
N PHE A 133 5.68 16.27 0.93
CA PHE A 133 6.19 16.87 2.16
C PHE A 133 7.01 15.87 3.00
N TYR A 134 6.62 14.59 3.00
CA TYR A 134 7.21 13.56 3.86
C TYR A 134 8.23 12.67 3.16
N GLN A 135 8.22 12.64 1.83
CA GLN A 135 9.08 11.76 1.03
C GLN A 135 10.57 12.01 1.25
N ASP A 136 10.96 13.26 1.50
CA ASP A 136 12.36 13.66 1.65
C ASP A 136 12.84 13.71 3.12
N LEU A 137 11.99 13.32 4.08
CA LEU A 137 12.31 13.42 5.51
C LEU A 137 13.19 12.27 6.03
N GLY A 138 13.22 11.12 5.36
CA GLY A 138 14.03 9.97 5.78
C GLY A 138 13.73 8.69 5.00
N GLU A 139 14.72 7.78 4.96
CA GLU A 139 14.60 6.47 4.29
C GLU A 139 13.70 5.48 5.07
N ASN A 140 13.50 5.73 6.37
CA ASN A 140 12.65 4.96 7.27
C ASN A 140 11.15 5.33 7.17
N ILE A 141 10.77 6.15 6.20
CA ILE A 141 9.42 6.70 6.06
C ILE A 141 8.76 6.15 4.80
N LYS A 142 7.60 5.53 4.98
CA LYS A 142 6.70 5.16 3.90
C LYS A 142 5.54 6.14 3.85
N VAL A 143 5.29 6.72 2.69
CA VAL A 143 4.19 7.67 2.50
C VAL A 143 3.11 7.05 1.64
N ILE A 144 1.86 7.17 2.08
CA ILE A 144 0.66 6.79 1.34
C ILE A 144 -0.19 8.03 1.09
N TRP A 145 -0.52 8.23 -0.19
CA TRP A 145 -1.31 9.37 -0.60
C TRP A 145 -2.80 9.09 -0.42
N ILE A 146 -3.49 9.95 0.33
CA ILE A 146 -4.95 9.94 0.46
C ILE A 146 -5.55 10.94 -0.53
N THR A 147 -6.29 10.44 -1.51
CA THR A 147 -6.87 11.27 -2.58
C THR A 147 -8.04 10.56 -3.26
N GLN A 148 -9.03 11.34 -3.72
CA GLN A 148 -10.09 10.86 -4.62
C GLN A 148 -9.74 11.01 -6.11
N ALA A 149 -8.68 11.76 -6.44
CA ALA A 149 -8.44 12.23 -7.81
C ALA A 149 -7.48 11.36 -8.62
N SER A 150 -6.86 10.34 -8.00
CA SER A 150 -5.89 9.47 -8.66
C SER A 150 -6.13 8.00 -8.30
N GLU A 151 -5.81 7.10 -9.24
CA GLU A 151 -5.79 5.65 -9.01
C GLU A 151 -4.59 5.20 -8.16
N ASP A 152 -3.54 6.02 -8.08
CA ASP A 152 -2.32 5.71 -7.32
C ASP A 152 -2.46 5.97 -5.81
N GLY A 153 -3.53 6.64 -5.39
CA GLY A 153 -3.81 6.96 -4.00
C GLY A 153 -4.98 6.17 -3.42
N ILE A 154 -5.11 6.19 -2.09
CA ILE A 154 -6.23 5.57 -1.40
C ILE A 154 -7.36 6.61 -1.24
N PRO A 155 -8.58 6.30 -1.72
CA PRO A 155 -9.74 7.14 -1.45
C PRO A 155 -10.00 7.31 0.05
N PRO A 156 -10.30 8.54 0.54
CA PRO A 156 -10.62 8.79 1.94
C PRO A 156 -11.88 8.05 2.43
N THR A 157 -12.76 7.61 1.53
CA THR A 157 -13.93 6.78 1.86
C THR A 157 -13.58 5.32 2.19
N LYS A 158 -12.38 4.85 1.82
CA LYS A 158 -11.93 3.47 2.02
C LYS A 158 -11.16 3.31 3.33
N LEU A 159 -11.80 3.64 4.46
CA LEU A 159 -11.19 3.55 5.80
C LEU A 159 -10.62 2.15 6.11
N HIS A 160 -11.32 1.08 5.68
CA HIS A 160 -10.85 -0.30 5.83
C HIS A 160 -9.49 -0.55 5.14
N VAL A 161 -9.28 0.02 3.95
CA VAL A 161 -8.01 -0.13 3.23
C VAL A 161 -6.89 0.59 3.98
N ILE A 162 -7.15 1.80 4.49
CA ILE A 162 -6.18 2.55 5.31
C ILE A 162 -5.79 1.71 6.54
N GLN A 163 -6.79 1.13 7.21
CA GLN A 163 -6.60 0.27 8.37
C GLN A 163 -5.75 -0.97 8.04
N ASP A 164 -6.08 -1.69 6.96
CA ASP A 164 -5.36 -2.89 6.54
C ASP A 164 -3.89 -2.58 6.21
N TYR A 165 -3.63 -1.45 5.54
CA TYR A 165 -2.27 -1.01 5.24
C TYR A 165 -1.49 -0.70 6.52
N ALA A 166 -2.09 0.02 7.48
CA ALA A 166 -1.47 0.35 8.75
C ALA A 166 -1.15 -0.91 9.58
N ILE A 167 -2.10 -1.84 9.67
CA ILE A 167 -1.92 -3.11 10.39
C ILE A 167 -0.83 -3.95 9.72
N LYS A 168 -0.85 -4.07 8.39
CA LYS A 168 0.17 -4.81 7.64
C LYS A 168 1.56 -4.21 7.89
N PHE A 169 1.68 -2.88 7.86
CA PHE A 169 2.94 -2.20 8.15
C PHE A 169 3.46 -2.50 9.56
N ALA A 170 2.61 -2.41 10.57
CA ALA A 170 2.99 -2.71 11.96
C ALA A 170 3.30 -4.21 12.20
N LYS A 171 2.71 -5.12 11.42
CA LYS A 171 3.09 -6.55 11.45
C LYS A 171 4.46 -6.81 10.86
N GLU A 172 4.79 -6.10 9.77
CA GLU A 172 6.07 -6.24 9.07
C GLU A 172 7.23 -5.53 9.79
N ASN A 173 6.93 -4.55 10.64
CA ASN A 173 7.92 -3.69 11.28
C ASN A 173 7.67 -3.56 12.79
N LYS A 174 8.64 -3.92 13.64
CA LYS A 174 8.54 -3.77 15.10
C LYS A 174 8.60 -2.30 15.50
N TYR A 175 7.84 -1.91 16.53
CA TYR A 175 7.81 -0.53 17.04
C TYR A 175 7.49 0.50 15.95
N ALA A 176 6.58 0.14 15.03
CA ALA A 176 6.17 1.00 13.94
C ALA A 176 5.41 2.23 14.46
N VAL A 177 5.57 3.35 13.78
CA VAL A 177 4.80 4.57 14.03
C VAL A 177 3.90 4.81 12.82
N VAL A 178 2.59 4.84 13.05
CA VAL A 178 1.60 5.15 12.01
C VAL A 178 1.09 6.56 12.26
N ILE A 179 1.19 7.42 11.25
CA ILE A 179 0.79 8.83 11.30
C ILE A 179 -0.40 9.03 10.36
N ILE A 180 -1.48 9.65 10.86
CA ILE A 180 -2.61 10.11 10.05
C ILE A 180 -2.62 11.64 10.07
N ASP A 181 -2.19 12.24 8.97
CA ASP A 181 -2.01 13.70 8.76
C ASP A 181 -3.12 14.31 7.89
N CYS A 182 -4.32 13.73 7.92
CA CYS A 182 -5.43 14.21 7.11
C CYS A 182 -6.80 13.81 7.68
N VAL A 183 -6.96 13.88 9.00
CA VAL A 183 -8.20 13.47 9.68
C VAL A 183 -9.38 14.32 9.19
N GLU A 184 -9.18 15.62 9.01
CA GLU A 184 -10.16 16.56 8.44
C GLU A 184 -10.62 16.08 7.07
N TYR A 185 -9.68 15.65 6.23
CA TYR A 185 -9.98 15.16 4.90
C TYR A 185 -10.76 13.84 4.95
N LEU A 186 -10.50 12.96 5.92
CA LEU A 186 -11.33 11.77 6.13
C LEU A 186 -12.75 12.15 6.54
N LEU A 187 -12.91 13.14 7.43
CA LEU A 187 -14.21 13.64 7.90
C LEU A 187 -15.00 14.37 6.81
N LEU A 188 -14.34 14.96 5.81
CA LEU A 188 -15.04 15.55 4.65
C LEU A 188 -15.79 14.52 3.80
N TYR A 189 -15.36 13.26 3.83
CA TYR A 189 -15.95 12.19 3.01
C TYR A 189 -16.71 11.12 3.80
N ASN A 190 -16.62 11.16 5.13
CA ASN A 190 -17.20 10.14 6.01
C ASN A 190 -17.82 10.80 7.24
N GLU A 191 -18.85 10.17 7.79
CA GLU A 191 -19.41 10.60 9.07
C GLU A 191 -18.38 10.45 10.20
N PHE A 192 -18.42 11.38 11.16
CA PHE A 192 -17.52 11.38 12.31
C PHE A 192 -17.51 10.04 13.05
N ALA A 193 -18.68 9.45 13.29
CA ALA A 193 -18.78 8.17 13.99
C ALA A 193 -18.02 7.04 13.28
N SER A 194 -17.99 7.05 11.94
CA SER A 194 -17.25 6.05 11.15
C SER A 194 -15.75 6.26 11.24
N VAL A 195 -15.29 7.51 11.13
CA VAL A 195 -13.87 7.85 11.30
C VAL A 195 -13.40 7.55 12.71
N PHE A 196 -14.18 7.93 13.74
CA PHE A 196 -13.83 7.70 15.13
C PHE A 196 -13.69 6.21 15.46
N LYS A 197 -14.66 5.37 15.03
CA LYS A 197 -14.58 3.91 15.20
C LYS A 197 -13.35 3.32 14.50
N PHE A 198 -13.04 3.79 13.30
CA PHE A 198 -11.83 3.41 12.57
C PHE A 198 -10.56 3.77 13.35
N LEU A 199 -10.44 5.01 13.84
CA LEU A 199 -9.28 5.48 14.59
C LEU A 199 -9.11 4.71 15.91
N ALA A 200 -10.20 4.49 16.66
CA ALA A 200 -10.19 3.72 17.89
C ALA A 200 -9.80 2.25 17.64
N SER A 201 -10.39 1.60 16.62
CA SER A 201 -10.01 0.23 16.25
C SER A 201 -8.55 0.14 15.81
N LEU A 202 -8.07 1.10 15.01
CA LEU A 202 -6.68 1.13 14.57
C LEU A 202 -5.72 1.31 15.75
N LYS A 203 -6.06 2.18 16.71
CA LYS A 203 -5.32 2.32 17.97
C LYS A 203 -5.16 0.96 18.66
N ASP A 204 -6.27 0.26 18.89
CA ASP A 204 -6.26 -1.01 19.63
C ASP A 204 -5.34 -2.03 18.96
N TYR A 205 -5.41 -2.15 17.63
CA TYR A 205 -4.51 -3.03 16.88
C TYR A 205 -3.04 -2.64 17.02
N LEU A 206 -2.70 -1.35 16.91
CA LEU A 206 -1.31 -0.87 16.94
C LEU A 206 -0.70 -1.04 18.33
N ILE A 207 -1.43 -0.73 19.40
CA ILE A 207 -0.98 -0.94 20.78
C ILE A 207 -0.68 -2.42 21.02
N MET A 208 -1.56 -3.33 20.56
CA MET A 208 -1.36 -4.78 20.68
C MET A 208 -0.07 -5.27 19.99
N MET A 209 0.44 -4.53 19.01
CA MET A 209 1.67 -4.81 18.25
C MET A 209 2.88 -4.00 18.75
N ASN A 210 2.79 -3.36 19.92
CA ASN A 210 3.82 -2.45 20.44
C ASN A 210 4.19 -1.33 19.45
N SER A 211 3.21 -0.83 18.72
CA SER A 211 3.35 0.24 17.73
C SER A 211 2.58 1.49 18.19
N ALA A 212 2.89 2.64 17.60
CA ALA A 212 2.23 3.90 17.93
C ALA A 212 1.30 4.39 16.82
N LEU A 213 0.21 5.06 17.22
CA LEU A 213 -0.64 5.85 16.35
C LEU A 213 -0.45 7.33 16.69
N VAL A 214 -0.24 8.17 15.67
CA VAL A 214 -0.15 9.62 15.83
C VAL A 214 -1.15 10.26 14.89
N LEU A 215 -2.02 11.08 15.46
CA LEU A 215 -3.02 11.84 14.71
C LEU A 215 -2.56 13.29 14.62
N ALA A 216 -2.38 13.78 13.41
CA ALA A 216 -2.14 15.19 13.15
C ALA A 216 -3.47 15.84 12.80
N VAL A 217 -3.94 16.72 13.69
CA VAL A 217 -5.27 17.36 13.57
C VAL A 217 -5.15 18.87 13.74
N ASP A 218 -5.82 19.63 12.88
CA ASP A 218 -6.02 21.06 13.05
C ASP A 218 -7.32 21.29 13.84
N GLU A 219 -7.19 21.68 15.10
CA GLU A 219 -8.30 22.04 15.99
C GLU A 219 -9.27 23.03 15.33
N LYS A 220 -8.77 23.95 14.49
CA LYS A 220 -9.60 24.97 13.84
C LYS A 220 -10.45 24.41 12.69
N ALA A 221 -10.13 23.21 12.21
CA ALA A 221 -10.82 22.57 11.11
C ALA A 221 -11.86 21.54 11.56
N LEU A 222 -11.94 21.24 12.87
CA LEU A 222 -12.92 20.32 13.45
C LEU A 222 -13.94 21.08 14.31
N ASP A 223 -15.15 20.53 14.40
CA ASP A 223 -16.09 20.94 15.43
C ASP A 223 -15.50 20.66 16.83
N GLU A 224 -15.67 21.62 17.75
CA GLU A 224 -15.14 21.56 19.13
C GLU A 224 -15.53 20.27 19.87
N LYS A 225 -16.77 19.80 19.64
CA LYS A 225 -17.26 18.53 20.17
C LYS A 225 -16.45 17.33 19.66
N TYR A 226 -16.15 17.28 18.37
CA TYR A 226 -15.39 16.19 17.76
C TYR A 226 -13.94 16.21 18.22
N TYR A 227 -13.35 17.40 18.31
CA TYR A 227 -12.01 17.57 18.84
C TYR A 227 -11.90 17.10 20.30
N THR A 228 -12.87 17.45 21.15
CA THR A 228 -12.93 16.98 22.55
C THR A 228 -13.02 15.45 22.65
N LEU A 229 -13.82 14.81 21.79
CA LEU A 229 -13.90 13.36 21.75
C LEU A 229 -12.58 12.70 21.35
N LEU A 230 -11.83 13.31 20.43
CA LEU A 230 -10.49 12.84 20.07
C LEU A 230 -9.51 13.01 21.24
N LEU A 231 -9.50 14.15 21.91
CA LEU A 231 -8.64 14.39 23.08
C LEU A 231 -8.88 13.40 24.23
N ASN A 232 -10.13 12.95 24.41
CA ASN A 232 -10.46 11.96 25.43
C ASN A 232 -9.92 10.55 25.10
N GLU A 233 -9.72 10.27 23.81
CA GLU A 233 -9.36 8.93 23.32
C GLU A 233 -7.85 8.80 22.99
N PHE A 234 -7.19 9.92 22.69
CA PHE A 234 -5.81 10.04 22.23
C PHE A 234 -5.04 11.04 23.11
N GLU A 235 -3.83 10.66 23.56
CA GLU A 235 -3.02 11.48 24.46
C GLU A 235 -2.40 12.68 23.71
N PRO A 236 -2.48 13.91 24.23
CA PRO A 236 -1.79 15.04 23.60
C PRO A 236 -0.28 14.88 23.71
N LEU A 237 0.44 15.08 22.60
CA LEU A 237 1.90 15.14 22.52
C LEU A 237 2.46 16.54 22.76
#